data_AF-A0A2E2UWD0-F1
#
_entry.id   AF-A0A2E2UWD0-F1
#
_cell.length_a   1.000
_cell.length_b   1.000
_cell.length_c   1.000
_cell.angle_alpha   90.00
_cell.angle_beta   90.00
_cell.angle_gamma   90.00
#
_symmetry.space_group_name_H-M   'P 1'
#
loop_
_entity.id
_entity.type
_entity.pdbx_description
1 polymer ?
#
loop_
_entity_poly.entity_id
_entity_poly.type
_entity_poly.pdbx_seq_one_letter_code
_entity_poly.pdbx_strand_id
1 'polypeptide(L)'
;FEEVNYYISSGDNSSLLKSLDEAVQKDSTNAMLYFVLGSTYASLGDIDKAITNYEQSISLDKNLVDAHNNLAAIYLDEANIYIEKKNSLPINASQKKYNNLSVKIKNLRLKALPSLEQVLVLQPKDEIIIQTLKQIYYQLEMDKESLAMKRYLDSITNGESNISLPSHLMK
;
A
#
# COMPACT_ATOMS: atom_id res chain seq x y z
N PHE A 1 5.10 -18.81 18.10
CA PHE A 1 4.85 -18.95 16.66
C PHE A 1 3.91 -20.10 16.33
N GLU A 2 4.08 -21.31 16.89
CA GLU A 2 3.17 -22.44 16.62
C GLU A 2 1.70 -22.16 16.95
N GLU A 3 1.43 -21.46 18.05
CA GLU A 3 0.06 -21.08 18.46
C GLU A 3 -0.57 -20.03 17.53
N VAL A 4 0.19 -19.02 17.10
CA VAL A 4 -0.26 -18.03 16.10
C VAL A 4 -0.58 -18.72 14.77
N ASN A 5 0.27 -19.67 14.33
CA ASN A 5 0.04 -20.43 13.10
C ASN A 5 -1.23 -21.30 13.18
N TYR A 6 -1.53 -21.86 14.35
CA TYR A 6 -2.76 -22.62 14.56
C TYR A 6 -4.01 -21.74 14.41
N TYR A 7 -4.04 -20.56 15.03
CA TYR A 7 -5.19 -19.66 14.93
C TYR A 7 -5.35 -19.00 13.57
N ILE A 8 -4.25 -18.73 12.87
CA ILE A 8 -4.29 -18.32 11.45
C ILE A 8 -5.02 -19.39 10.62
N SER A 9 -4.79 -20.68 10.90
CA SER A 9 -5.43 -21.78 10.16
C SER A 9 -6.90 -22.02 10.55
N SER A 10 -7.31 -21.64 11.76
CA SER A 10 -8.67 -21.91 12.26
C SER A 10 -9.68 -20.80 11.97
N GLY A 11 -9.23 -19.62 11.53
CA GLY A 11 -10.09 -18.47 11.20
C GLY A 11 -10.80 -17.84 12.41
N ASP A 12 -10.43 -18.22 13.64
CA ASP A 12 -10.93 -17.58 14.85
C ASP A 12 -10.12 -16.31 15.14
N ASN A 13 -10.59 -15.21 14.55
CA ASN A 13 -9.94 -13.90 14.65
C ASN A 13 -9.87 -13.39 16.10
N SER A 14 -10.79 -13.79 16.99
CA SER A 14 -10.82 -13.31 18.38
C SER A 14 -9.70 -13.94 19.22
N SER A 15 -9.52 -15.25 19.09
CA SER A 15 -8.43 -15.99 19.73
C SER A 15 -7.08 -15.63 19.12
N LEU A 16 -7.03 -15.39 17.81
CA LEU A 16 -5.84 -14.92 17.11
C LEU A 16 -5.37 -13.56 17.63
N LEU A 17 -6.26 -12.56 17.71
CA LEU A 17 -5.92 -11.22 18.20
C LEU A 17 -5.37 -11.27 19.63
N LYS A 18 -6.01 -12.03 20.53
CA LYS A 18 -5.51 -12.20 21.89
C LYS A 18 -4.10 -12.80 21.91
N SER A 19 -3.86 -13.83 21.11
CA SER A 19 -2.54 -14.50 21.02
C SER A 19 -1.48 -13.57 20.44
N LEU A 20 -1.83 -12.76 19.45
CA LEU A 20 -0.95 -11.75 18.86
C LEU A 20 -0.62 -10.63 19.85
N ASP A 21 -1.60 -10.15 20.63
CA ASP A 21 -1.39 -9.14 21.67
C ASP A 21 -0.39 -9.64 22.73
N GLU A 22 -0.55 -10.89 23.19
CA GLU A 22 0.40 -11.52 24.11
C GLU A 22 1.79 -11.70 23.49
N ALA A 23 1.86 -12.02 22.19
CA ALA A 23 3.12 -12.16 21.47
C ALA A 23 3.85 -10.81 21.33
N VAL A 24 3.12 -9.74 20.99
CA VAL A 24 3.66 -8.38 20.87
C VAL A 24 4.13 -7.85 22.23
N GLN A 25 3.46 -8.19 23.32
CA GLN A 25 3.93 -7.85 24.67
C GLN A 25 5.26 -8.54 25.02
N LYS A 26 5.49 -9.75 24.50
CA LYS A 26 6.74 -10.50 24.73
C LYS A 26 7.86 -10.02 23.81
N ASP A 27 7.54 -9.64 22.57
CA ASP A 27 8.50 -9.14 21.58
C ASP A 27 7.87 -8.01 20.74
N SER A 28 8.01 -6.79 21.24
CA SER A 28 7.50 -5.58 20.58
C SER A 28 8.38 -5.09 19.42
N THR A 29 9.46 -5.82 19.11
CA THR A 29 10.38 -5.50 18.01
C THR A 29 10.18 -6.38 16.78
N ASN A 30 9.25 -7.34 16.86
CA ASN A 30 8.97 -8.27 15.78
C ASN A 30 8.03 -7.66 14.73
N ALA A 31 8.59 -7.18 13.62
CA ALA A 31 7.81 -6.61 12.52
C ALA A 31 6.69 -7.55 12.03
N MET A 32 6.96 -8.86 11.96
CA MET A 32 6.01 -9.85 11.44
C MET A 32 4.75 -9.97 12.33
N LEU A 33 4.86 -9.80 13.65
CA LEU A 33 3.69 -9.80 14.54
C LEU A 33 2.76 -8.62 14.23
N TYR A 34 3.32 -7.43 14.01
CA TYR A 34 2.54 -6.26 13.61
C TYR A 34 1.96 -6.41 12.20
N PHE A 35 2.68 -7.02 11.26
CA PHE A 35 2.11 -7.37 9.96
C PHE A 35 0.88 -8.28 10.08
N VAL A 36 0.96 -9.36 10.87
CA VAL A 36 -0.16 -10.28 11.07
C VAL A 36 -1.34 -9.60 11.78
N LEU A 37 -1.08 -8.74 12.78
CA LEU A 37 -2.11 -7.90 13.40
C LEU A 37 -2.78 -7.00 12.36
N GLY A 38 -1.99 -6.35 11.51
CA GLY A 38 -2.49 -5.51 10.42
C GLY A 38 -3.40 -6.27 9.47
N SER A 39 -2.99 -7.47 9.05
CA SER A 39 -3.79 -8.35 8.18
C SER A 39 -5.05 -8.86 8.85
N THR A 40 -4.97 -9.20 10.13
CA THR A 40 -6.13 -9.65 10.91
C THR A 40 -7.15 -8.51 11.03
N TYR A 41 -6.73 -7.30 11.40
CA TYR A 41 -7.64 -6.15 11.46
C TYR A 41 -8.21 -5.77 10.09
N ALA A 42 -7.43 -5.87 9.01
CA ALA A 42 -7.91 -5.66 7.65
C ALA A 42 -9.04 -6.65 7.29
N SER A 43 -8.87 -7.94 7.60
CA SER A 43 -9.91 -8.96 7.36
C SER A 43 -11.18 -8.76 8.19
N LEU A 44 -11.05 -8.10 9.35
CA LEU A 44 -12.17 -7.74 10.22
C LEU A 44 -12.83 -6.42 9.82
N GLY A 45 -12.28 -5.70 8.84
CA GLY A 45 -12.76 -4.39 8.39
C GLY A 45 -12.36 -3.23 9.31
N ASP A 46 -11.52 -3.44 10.32
CA ASP A 46 -10.96 -2.39 11.18
C ASP A 46 -9.73 -1.77 10.50
N ILE A 47 -9.98 -0.99 9.44
CA ILE A 47 -8.94 -0.46 8.55
C ILE A 47 -7.98 0.49 9.28
N ASP A 48 -8.46 1.27 10.25
CA ASP A 48 -7.62 2.19 11.02
C ASP A 48 -6.57 1.44 11.84
N LYS A 49 -6.96 0.33 12.50
CA LYS A 49 -6.00 -0.53 13.19
C LYS A 49 -5.11 -1.30 12.24
N ALA A 50 -5.62 -1.69 11.07
CA ALA A 50 -4.80 -2.33 10.05
C ALA A 50 -3.64 -1.43 9.62
N ILE A 51 -3.94 -0.18 9.26
CA ILE A 51 -2.95 0.84 8.89
C ILE A 51 -1.92 1.02 10.00
N THR A 52 -2.37 1.24 11.23
CA THR A 52 -1.48 1.48 12.39
C THR A 52 -0.49 0.32 12.57
N ASN A 53 -0.95 -0.92 12.44
CA ASN A 53 -0.10 -2.09 12.59
C ASN A 53 0.83 -2.32 11.39
N TYR A 54 0.39 -2.03 10.16
CA TYR A 54 1.30 -2.05 9.01
C TYR A 54 2.39 -0.99 9.09
N GLU A 55 2.05 0.24 9.50
CA GLU A 55 3.03 1.30 9.74
C GLU A 55 4.05 0.91 10.82
N GLN A 56 3.60 0.26 11.90
CA GLN A 56 4.49 -0.26 12.93
C GLN A 56 5.37 -1.40 12.42
N SER A 57 4.82 -2.29 11.58
CA SER A 57 5.60 -3.34 10.93
C SER A 57 6.70 -2.75 10.04
N ILE A 58 6.37 -1.74 9.24
CA ILE A 58 7.30 -1.06 8.32
C ILE A 58 8.36 -0.28 9.08
N SER A 59 8.02 0.31 10.24
CA SER A 59 8.99 1.03 11.07
C SER A 59 10.05 0.11 11.68
N LEU A 60 9.66 -1.14 11.99
CA LEU A 60 10.55 -2.18 12.51
C LEU A 60 11.35 -2.88 11.40
N ASP A 61 10.71 -3.18 10.26
CA ASP A 61 11.35 -3.74 9.08
C ASP A 61 10.84 -3.07 7.79
N LYS A 62 11.62 -2.12 7.29
CA LYS A 62 11.36 -1.40 6.04
C LYS A 62 11.44 -2.27 4.77
N ASN A 63 11.92 -3.50 4.88
CA ASN A 63 12.09 -4.41 3.75
C ASN A 63 10.94 -5.44 3.68
N LEU A 64 9.96 -5.37 4.58
CA LEU A 64 8.83 -6.28 4.58
C LEU A 64 7.82 -5.89 3.49
N VAL A 65 8.03 -6.45 2.30
CA VAL A 65 7.25 -6.17 1.08
C VAL A 65 5.74 -6.31 1.30
N ASP A 66 5.30 -7.36 2.00
CA ASP A 66 3.87 -7.63 2.20
C ASP A 66 3.16 -6.53 3.01
N ALA A 67 3.85 -5.94 4.01
CA ALA A 67 3.29 -4.83 4.78
C ALA A 67 3.13 -3.58 3.90
N HIS A 68 4.10 -3.29 3.02
CA HIS A 68 3.99 -2.20 2.06
C HIS A 68 2.87 -2.42 1.05
N ASN A 69 2.78 -3.63 0.48
CA ASN A 69 1.71 -3.99 -0.47
C ASN A 69 0.33 -3.81 0.16
N ASN A 70 0.12 -4.34 1.37
CA ASN A 70 -1.18 -4.25 2.04
C ASN A 70 -1.53 -2.80 2.44
N LEU A 71 -0.55 -2.02 2.91
CA LEU A 71 -0.78 -0.62 3.23
C LEU A 71 -1.11 0.22 1.98
N ALA A 72 -0.38 0.00 0.87
CA ALA A 72 -0.68 0.65 -0.39
C ALA A 72 -2.07 0.27 -0.92
N ALA A 73 -2.42 -1.03 -0.87
CA ALA A 73 -3.73 -1.53 -1.29
C ALA A 73 -4.87 -0.86 -0.53
N ILE A 74 -4.77 -0.74 0.81
CA ILE A 74 -5.77 -0.05 1.64
C ILE A 74 -6.04 1.37 1.12
N TYR A 75 -5.00 2.15 0.87
CA TYR A 75 -5.18 3.53 0.41
C TYR A 75 -5.73 3.61 -1.02
N LEU A 76 -5.35 2.68 -1.90
CA LEU A 76 -5.87 2.63 -3.27
C LEU A 76 -7.33 2.18 -3.32
N ASP A 77 -7.72 1.22 -2.48
CA ASP A 77 -9.11 0.78 -2.35
C ASP A 77 -9.99 1.89 -1.80
N GLU A 78 -9.52 2.62 -0.78
CA GLU A 78 -10.24 3.79 -0.28
C GLU A 78 -10.35 4.88 -1.37
N ALA A 79 -9.30 5.09 -2.17
CA ALA A 79 -9.34 6.02 -3.29
C ALA A 79 -10.38 5.61 -4.34
N ASN A 80 -10.49 4.31 -4.64
CA ASN A 80 -11.47 3.76 -5.57
C ASN A 80 -12.91 4.02 -5.10
N ILE A 81 -13.19 3.85 -3.80
CA ILE A 81 -14.49 4.21 -3.21
C ILE A 81 -14.83 5.68 -3.48
N TYR A 82 -13.87 6.60 -3.34
CA TYR A 82 -14.12 8.02 -3.64
C TYR A 82 -14.22 8.33 -5.13
N ILE A 83 -13.54 7.57 -5.98
CA ILE A 83 -13.69 7.65 -7.44
C ILE A 83 -15.11 7.26 -7.84
N GLU A 84 -15.64 6.15 -7.33
CA GLU A 84 -17.02 5.72 -7.56
C GLU A 84 -18.04 6.75 -7.04
N LYS A 85 -17.83 7.29 -5.84
CA LYS A 85 -18.63 8.39 -5.30
C LYS A 85 -18.58 9.64 -6.17
N LYS A 86 -17.45 9.92 -6.81
CA LYS A 86 -17.28 11.07 -7.71
C LYS A 86 -17.99 10.83 -9.03
N ASN A 87 -17.88 9.63 -9.59
CA ASN A 87 -18.48 9.26 -10.88
C ASN A 87 -20.01 9.14 -10.80
N SER A 88 -20.56 8.82 -9.62
CA SER A 88 -22.01 8.77 -9.37
C SER A 88 -22.65 10.12 -9.04
N LEU A 89 -21.90 11.23 -9.08
CA LEU A 89 -22.46 12.55 -8.86
C LEU A 89 -23.42 12.95 -10.00
N PRO A 90 -24.59 13.54 -9.69
CA PRO A 90 -25.47 14.06 -10.72
C PRO A 90 -24.81 15.24 -11.45
N ILE A 91 -25.23 15.49 -12.70
CA ILE A 91 -24.69 16.57 -13.55
C ILE A 91 -24.80 17.95 -12.87
N ASN A 92 -25.79 18.15 -11.99
CA ASN A 92 -26.01 19.38 -11.24
C ASN A 92 -25.30 19.41 -9.86
N ALA A 93 -24.46 18.44 -9.55
CA ALA A 93 -23.70 18.44 -8.30
C ALA A 93 -22.79 19.68 -8.21
N SER A 94 -22.62 20.21 -7.00
CA SER A 94 -21.80 21.40 -6.82
C SER A 94 -20.32 21.14 -7.13
N GLN A 95 -19.67 22.12 -7.76
CA GLN A 95 -18.23 22.08 -8.03
C GLN A 95 -17.43 21.83 -6.75
N LYS A 96 -17.86 22.41 -5.62
CA LYS A 96 -17.24 22.19 -4.30
C LYS A 96 -17.24 20.70 -3.92
N LYS A 97 -18.35 19.98 -4.11
CA LYS A 97 -18.43 18.54 -3.80
C LYS A 97 -17.49 17.72 -4.68
N TYR A 98 -17.45 18.04 -5.98
CA TYR A 98 -16.53 17.40 -6.93
C TYR A 98 -15.06 17.61 -6.56
N ASN A 99 -14.69 18.85 -6.22
CA ASN A 99 -13.33 19.22 -5.84
C ASN A 99 -12.92 18.52 -4.53
N ASN A 100 -13.81 18.47 -3.53
CA ASN A 100 -13.53 17.80 -2.26
C ASN A 100 -13.21 16.31 -2.44
N LEU A 101 -13.97 15.60 -3.29
CA LEU A 101 -13.68 14.20 -3.62
C LEU A 101 -12.34 14.07 -4.35
N SER A 102 -12.04 14.98 -5.27
CA SER A 102 -10.77 14.98 -6.01
C SER A 102 -9.56 15.18 -5.09
N VAL A 103 -9.66 16.06 -4.10
CA VAL A 103 -8.62 16.27 -3.08
C VAL A 103 -8.43 15.00 -2.23
N LYS A 104 -9.53 14.36 -1.79
CA LYS A 104 -9.44 13.10 -1.03
C LYS A 104 -8.72 11.99 -1.82
N ILE A 105 -9.08 11.82 -3.09
CA ILE A 105 -8.44 10.84 -4.00
C ILE A 105 -6.94 11.14 -4.14
N LYS A 106 -6.57 12.41 -4.36
CA LYS A 106 -5.16 12.82 -4.43
C LYS A 106 -4.40 12.49 -3.14
N ASN A 107 -4.96 12.81 -1.98
CA ASN A 107 -4.33 12.54 -0.69
C ASN A 107 -4.11 11.05 -0.43
N LEU A 108 -5.07 10.19 -0.78
CA LEU A 108 -4.95 8.74 -0.61
C LEU A 108 -3.86 8.15 -1.51
N ARG A 109 -3.78 8.62 -2.76
CA ARG A 109 -2.69 8.23 -3.67
C ARG A 109 -1.32 8.67 -3.16
N LEU A 110 -1.21 9.88 -2.60
CA LEU A 110 0.01 10.36 -1.96
C LEU A 110 0.43 9.48 -0.77
N LYS A 111 -0.53 8.95 0.01
CA LYS A 111 -0.24 8.00 1.10
C LYS A 111 0.20 6.63 0.61
N ALA A 112 -0.28 6.17 -0.54
CA ALA A 112 0.13 4.89 -1.13
C ALA A 112 1.54 4.92 -1.74
N LEU A 113 1.97 6.09 -2.24
CA LEU A 113 3.24 6.25 -2.97
C LEU A 113 4.46 5.69 -2.23
N PRO A 114 4.75 6.06 -0.96
CA PRO A 114 5.97 5.59 -0.28
C PRO A 114 6.07 4.07 -0.22
N SER A 115 4.95 3.38 -0.01
CA SER A 115 4.92 1.93 0.02
C SER A 115 5.13 1.30 -1.34
N LEU A 116 4.50 1.83 -2.40
CA LEU A 116 4.70 1.33 -3.76
C LEU A 116 6.13 1.58 -4.26
N GLU A 117 6.68 2.75 -3.97
CA GLU A 117 8.07 3.10 -4.26
C GLU A 117 9.04 2.12 -3.58
N GLN A 118 8.79 1.82 -2.30
CA GLN A 118 9.62 0.88 -1.55
C GLN A 118 9.49 -0.57 -2.07
N VAL A 119 8.28 -1.00 -2.46
CA VAL A 119 8.09 -2.30 -3.12
C VAL A 119 8.91 -2.36 -4.41
N LEU A 120 8.90 -1.29 -5.22
CA LEU A 120 9.71 -1.25 -6.45
C LEU A 120 11.21 -1.28 -6.16
N VAL A 121 11.68 -0.61 -5.10
CA VAL A 121 13.08 -0.69 -4.68
C VAL A 121 13.49 -2.12 -4.32
N LEU A 122 12.62 -2.84 -3.61
CA LEU A 122 12.85 -4.23 -3.18
C LEU A 122 12.64 -5.25 -4.31
N GLN A 123 11.78 -4.94 -5.27
CA GLN A 123 11.39 -5.79 -6.40
C GLN A 123 11.44 -4.99 -7.71
N PRO A 124 12.64 -4.67 -8.24
CA PRO A 124 12.81 -3.71 -9.34
C PRO A 124 12.19 -4.11 -10.68
N LYS A 125 11.76 -5.37 -10.83
CA LYS A 125 11.18 -5.90 -12.06
C LYS A 125 9.68 -6.19 -11.95
N ASP A 126 9.04 -5.76 -10.88
CA ASP A 126 7.59 -5.89 -10.75
C ASP A 126 6.88 -4.92 -11.71
N GLU A 127 6.51 -5.43 -12.89
CA GLU A 127 5.81 -4.66 -13.91
C GLU A 127 4.47 -4.10 -13.45
N ILE A 128 3.78 -4.76 -12.51
CA ILE A 128 2.50 -4.30 -11.98
C ILE A 128 2.71 -3.05 -11.14
N ILE A 129 3.72 -3.06 -10.27
CA ILE A 129 4.06 -1.90 -9.43
C ILE A 129 4.54 -0.73 -10.29
N ILE A 130 5.34 -0.99 -11.33
CA ILE A 130 5.80 0.07 -12.25
C ILE A 130 4.62 0.70 -13.00
N GLN A 131 3.68 -0.12 -13.49
CA GLN A 131 2.47 0.36 -14.15
C GLN A 131 1.59 1.17 -13.21
N THR A 132 1.43 0.70 -11.97
CA THR A 132 0.65 1.37 -10.93
C THR A 132 1.26 2.73 -10.58
N LEU A 133 2.57 2.79 -10.31
CA LEU A 133 3.29 4.04 -10.04
C LEU A 133 3.20 5.02 -11.21
N LYS A 134 3.40 4.55 -12.45
CA LYS A 134 3.24 5.37 -13.66
C LYS A 134 1.87 6.05 -13.69
N GLN A 135 0.80 5.29 -13.44
CA GLN A 135 -0.57 5.79 -13.48
C GLN A 135 -0.83 6.78 -12.33
N ILE A 136 -0.39 6.46 -11.12
CA ILE A 136 -0.57 7.33 -9.95
C ILE A 136 0.17 8.65 -10.15
N TYR A 137 1.43 8.61 -10.58
CA TYR A 137 2.20 9.83 -10.86
C TYR A 137 1.51 10.71 -11.90
N TYR A 138 1.01 10.13 -13.00
CA TYR A 138 0.24 10.89 -13.99
C TYR A 138 -0.99 11.57 -13.38
N GLN A 139 -1.75 10.83 -12.56
CA GLN A 139 -2.95 11.35 -11.92
C GLN A 139 -2.69 12.38 -10.81
N LEU A 140 -1.46 12.43 -10.29
CA LEU A 140 -0.98 13.41 -9.34
C LEU A 140 -0.27 14.59 -10.01
N GLU A 141 -0.25 14.65 -11.35
CA GLU A 141 0.44 15.71 -12.12
C GLU A 141 1.97 15.69 -11.90
N MET A 142 2.52 14.52 -11.55
CA MET A 142 3.95 14.23 -11.40
C MET A 142 4.53 13.70 -12.72
N ASP A 143 4.51 14.55 -13.75
CA ASP A 143 4.79 14.15 -15.13
C ASP A 143 6.20 13.58 -15.33
N LYS A 144 7.19 14.09 -14.58
CA LYS A 144 8.58 13.66 -14.69
C LYS A 144 8.74 12.23 -14.17
N GLU A 145 8.14 11.94 -13.02
CA GLU A 145 8.15 10.64 -12.36
C GLU A 145 7.34 9.62 -13.17
N SER A 146 6.19 10.02 -13.69
CA SER A 146 5.39 9.17 -14.59
C SER A 146 6.16 8.80 -15.86
N LEU A 147 6.81 9.77 -16.50
CA LEU A 147 7.63 9.52 -17.68
C LEU A 147 8.84 8.64 -17.35
N ALA A 148 9.44 8.81 -16.18
CA ALA A 148 10.52 7.95 -15.72
C ALA A 148 10.07 6.49 -15.53
N MET A 149 8.90 6.26 -14.92
CA MET A 149 8.32 4.92 -14.81
C MET A 149 8.01 4.30 -16.17
N LYS A 150 7.50 5.09 -17.12
CA LYS A 150 7.26 4.62 -18.49
C LYS A 150 8.55 4.13 -19.14
N ARG A 151 9.61 4.95 -19.12
CA ARG A 151 10.91 4.57 -19.70
C ARG A 151 11.48 3.33 -19.03
N TYR A 152 11.36 3.25 -17.71
CA TYR A 152 11.81 2.12 -16.93
C TYR A 152 11.08 0.82 -17.32
N LEU A 153 9.76 0.87 -17.51
CA LEU A 153 8.98 -0.25 -18.02
C LEU A 153 9.40 -0.65 -19.44
N ASP A 154 9.58 0.33 -20.34
CA ASP A 154 10.00 0.08 -21.72
C ASP A 154 11.35 -0.67 -21.74
N SER A 155 12.33 -0.24 -20.93
CA SER A 155 13.63 -0.93 -20.78
C SER A 155 13.48 -2.39 -20.32
N ILE A 156 12.58 -2.68 -19.36
CA ILE A 156 12.32 -4.04 -18.87
C ILE A 156 11.71 -4.89 -19.99
N THR A 157 10.68 -4.38 -20.66
CA THR A 157 10.00 -5.10 -21.74
C THR A 157 10.91 -5.36 -22.94
N ASN A 158 11.87 -4.48 -23.21
CA ASN A 158 12.87 -4.63 -24.27
C ASN A 158 14.04 -5.56 -23.89
N GLY A 159 14.08 -6.08 -22.67
CA GLY A 159 15.13 -6.99 -22.22
C GLY A 159 16.50 -6.34 -22.06
N GLU A 160 16.54 -5.03 -21.75
CA GLU A 160 17.80 -4.33 -21.52
C GLU A 160 18.56 -4.93 -20.33
N SER A 161 19.88 -5.13 -20.48
CA SER A 161 20.68 -5.85 -19.49
C SER A 161 21.13 -5.01 -18.31
N ASN A 162 21.05 -3.68 -18.40
CA ASN A 162 21.55 -2.75 -17.39
C ASN A 162 20.50 -1.68 -17.05
N ILE A 163 19.43 -2.12 -16.37
CA ILE A 163 18.30 -1.28 -15.99
C ILE A 163 18.51 -0.81 -14.55
N SER A 164 18.74 0.48 -14.36
CA SER A 164 18.82 1.11 -13.04
C SER A 164 17.47 1.69 -12.64
N LEU A 165 17.13 1.61 -11.35
CA LEU A 165 15.95 2.28 -10.80
C LEU A 165 15.93 3.77 -11.19
N PRO A 166 14.75 4.39 -11.38
CA PRO A 166 14.69 5.83 -11.61
C PRO A 166 15.30 6.63 -10.45
N SER A 167 15.96 7.76 -10.76
CA SER A 167 16.79 8.50 -9.79
C SER A 167 16.04 8.98 -8.54
N HIS A 168 14.74 9.24 -8.64
CA HIS A 168 13.92 9.64 -7.49
C HIS A 168 13.70 8.49 -6.47
N LEU A 169 13.98 7.25 -6.87
CA LEU A 169 13.89 6.04 -6.05
C LEU A 169 15.26 5.56 -5.54
N MET A 170 16.36 6.17 -5.98
CA MET A 170 17.70 5.89 -5.48
C MET A 170 17.94 6.75 -4.22
N LYS A 171 17.54 6.27 -3.04
CA LYS A 171 17.86 6.91 -1.75
C LYS A 171 18.88 6.09 -0.98
#